data_AF-A0A7R7EKK0-F1
#
_entry.id   AF-A0A7R7EKK0-F1
#
_cell.length_a   1.000
_cell.length_b   1.000
_cell.length_c   1.000
_cell.angle_alpha   90.00
_cell.angle_beta   90.00
_cell.angle_gamma   90.00
#
_symmetry.space_group_name_H-M   'P 1'
#
loop_
_entity.id
_entity.type
_entity.pdbx_description
1 polymer ?
#
loop_
_entity_poly.entity_id
_entity_poly.type
_entity_poly.pdbx_seq_one_letter_code
_entity_poly.pdbx_strand_id
1 'polypeptide(L)' 'MAQVTKEMVIGKILKIDQGVVPILLNSGMHCLGCPSSQMESLEDACAVHGMDPNELVEELNNYLATKA' A
#
# COMPACT_ATOMS: atom_id res chain seq x y z
N MET A 1 -12.13 -10.12 7.17
CA MET A 1 -10.77 -9.56 7.15
C MET A 1 -10.74 -8.47 6.08
N ALA A 2 -10.21 -7.29 6.37
CA ALA A 2 -10.06 -6.26 5.35
C ALA A 2 -8.94 -6.69 4.40
N GLN A 3 -9.26 -6.92 3.13
CA GLN A 3 -8.30 -7.33 2.11
C GLN A 3 -7.91 -6.12 1.27
N VAL A 4 -6.61 -5.90 1.12
CA VAL A 4 -6.07 -4.87 0.23
C VAL A 4 -6.07 -5.40 -1.21
N THR A 5 -6.48 -4.57 -2.17
CA THR A 5 -6.32 -4.83 -3.61
C THR A 5 -5.48 -3.74 -4.25
N LYS A 6 -4.93 -4.01 -5.44
CA LYS A 6 -4.07 -3.06 -6.17
C LYS A 6 -4.80 -1.81 -6.65
N GLU A 7 -6.12 -1.90 -6.88
CA GLU A 7 -6.94 -0.74 -7.26
C GLU A 7 -7.28 0.14 -6.05
N MET A 8 -6.96 -0.29 -4.83
CA MET A 8 -7.20 0.52 -3.64
C MET A 8 -6.31 1.76 -3.62
N VAL A 9 -6.94 2.88 -3.31
CA VAL A 9 -6.25 4.14 -3.07
C VAL A 9 -5.38 4.04 -1.82
N ILE A 10 -4.12 4.50 -1.91
CA ILE A 10 -3.13 4.44 -0.83
C ILE A 10 -3.69 5.03 0.48
N GLY A 11 -4.34 6.19 0.41
CA GLY A 11 -4.96 6.82 1.59
C GLY A 11 -6.05 5.97 2.26
N LYS A 12 -6.70 5.04 1.53
CA LYS A 12 -7.63 4.07 2.12
C LYS A 12 -6.86 2.92 2.79
N ILE A 13 -5.80 2.42 2.17
CA ILE A 13 -4.93 1.38 2.73
C ILE A 13 -4.37 1.83 4.08
N LEU A 14 -3.85 3.06 4.16
CA LEU A 14 -3.34 3.64 5.40
C LEU A 14 -4.39 3.76 6.51
N LYS A 15 -5.68 3.91 6.15
CA LYS A 15 -6.79 3.96 7.12
C LYS A 15 -7.20 2.58 7.64
N ILE A 16 -6.84 1.50 6.94
CA ILE A 16 -7.09 0.13 7.42
C ILE A 16 -6.23 -0.14 8.65
N ASP A 17 -4.92 0.08 8.51
CA ASP A 17 -3.95 -0.14 9.59
C ASP A 17 -2.70 0.70 9.33
N GLN A 18 -2.26 1.51 10.31
CA GLN A 18 -1.07 2.35 10.14
C GLN A 18 0.24 1.55 10.15
N GLY A 19 0.24 0.30 10.62
CA GLY A 19 1.40 -0.57 10.59
C GLY A 19 1.72 -1.14 9.21
N VAL A 20 0.93 -0.82 8.18
CA VAL A 20 1.32 -1.03 6.77
C VAL A 20 2.31 0.03 6.26
N VAL A 21 2.47 1.15 6.96
CA VAL A 21 3.37 2.24 6.54
C VAL A 21 4.82 1.75 6.35
N PRO A 22 5.43 0.99 7.28
CA PRO A 22 6.79 0.49 7.11
C PRO A 22 6.95 -0.41 5.87
N ILE A 23 5.94 -1.21 5.53
CA ILE A 23 5.93 -2.08 4.34
C ILE A 23 6.00 -1.24 3.07
N LEU A 24 5.11 -0.24 2.97
CA LEU A 24 5.06 0.67 1.82
C LEU A 24 6.35 1.48 1.69
N LEU A 25 6.88 2.00 2.79
CA LEU A 25 8.16 2.74 2.81
C LEU A 25 9.33 1.86 2.35
N ASN A 26 9.42 0.63 2.88
CA ASN A 26 10.49 -0.31 2.53
C ASN A 26 10.42 -0.75 1.05
N SER A 27 9.23 -0.76 0.48
CA SER A 27 9.00 -1.01 -0.95
C SER A 27 9.43 0.17 -1.84
N GLY A 28 9.68 1.36 -1.26
CA GLY A 28 10.14 2.55 -1.97
C GLY A 28 9.12 3.69 -2.05
N MET A 29 7.95 3.54 -1.44
CA MET A 29 6.91 4.58 -1.38
C MET A 29 7.25 5.64 -0.34
N HIS A 30 8.36 6.38 -0.49
CA HIS A 30 8.74 7.42 0.48
C HIS A 30 7.79 8.63 0.49
N CYS A 31 6.98 8.78 -0.55
CA CYS A 31 6.07 9.93 -0.73
C CYS A 31 4.70 9.75 -0.07
N LEU A 32 4.47 8.74 0.78
CA LEU A 32 3.16 8.44 1.39
C LEU A 32 2.54 9.61 2.18
N GLY A 33 3.35 10.54 2.68
CA GLY A 33 2.87 11.74 3.36
C GLY A 33 2.33 12.84 2.43
N CYS A 34 2.58 12.74 1.13
CA CYS A 34 2.10 13.70 0.14
C CYS A 34 0.60 13.48 -0.11
N PRO A 35 -0.24 14.53 -0.06
CA PRO A 35 -1.66 14.41 -0.39
C PRO A 35 -1.92 13.82 -1.79
N SER A 36 -1.05 14.10 -2.76
CA SER A 36 -1.15 13.54 -4.12
C SER A 36 -1.00 12.02 -4.10
N SER A 37 0.06 11.51 -3.45
CA SER A 37 0.33 10.07 -3.38
C SER A 37 -0.73 9.30 -2.62
N GLN A 38 -1.41 9.93 -1.67
CA GLN A 38 -2.54 9.30 -0.99
C GLN A 38 -3.82 9.21 -1.84
N MET A 39 -3.90 9.94 -2.95
CA MET A 39 -5.01 9.88 -3.89
C MET A 39 -4.77 8.90 -5.06
N GLU A 40 -3.55 8.40 -5.20
CA GLU A 40 -3.18 7.40 -6.21
C GLU A 40 -3.60 5.99 -5.76
N SER A 41 -3.93 5.14 -6.73
CA SER A 41 -4.08 3.71 -6.49
C SER A 41 -2.71 3.08 -6.20
N LEU A 42 -2.71 1.92 -5.53
CA LEU A 42 -1.47 1.19 -5.29
C LEU A 42 -0.80 0.78 -6.62
N GLU A 43 -1.58 0.38 -7.62
CA GLU A 43 -1.07 0.03 -8.95
C GLU A 43 -0.45 1.21 -9.70
N ASP A 44 -1.08 2.39 -9.68
CA ASP A 44 -0.55 3.58 -10.35
C ASP A 44 0.77 4.02 -9.72
N ALA A 45 0.82 4.04 -8.39
CA ALA A 45 2.04 4.35 -7.67
C ALA A 45 3.14 3.33 -7.98
N CYS A 46 2.83 2.03 -8.02
CA CYS A 46 3.80 1.00 -8.39
C CYS A 46 4.31 1.18 -9.83
N ALA A 47 3.44 1.56 -10.78
CA ALA A 47 3.82 1.79 -12.16
C ALA A 47 4.80 2.97 -12.32
N VAL A 48 4.61 4.07 -11.59
CA VAL A 48 5.52 5.24 -11.61
C VAL A 48 6.89 4.89 -11.02
N HIS A 49 6.92 4.00 -10.04
CA HIS A 49 8.12 3.64 -9.30
C HIS A 49 8.78 2.31 -9.76
N GLY A 50 8.22 1.65 -10.79
CA GLY A 50 8.77 0.41 -11.35
C GLY A 50 8.67 -0.81 -10.43
N MET A 51 7.65 -0.87 -9.59
CA MET A 51 7.39 -1.98 -8.65
C MET A 51 6.30 -2.91 -9.16
N ASP A 52 6.28 -4.16 -8.69
CA ASP A 52 5.14 -5.06 -8.91
C ASP A 52 4.06 -4.83 -7.85
N PRO A 53 2.86 -4.33 -8.23
CA PRO A 53 1.79 -4.11 -7.28
C PRO A 53 1.24 -5.40 -6.65
N ASN A 54 1.40 -6.56 -7.31
CA ASN A 54 0.91 -7.82 -6.76
C ASN A 54 1.78 -8.30 -5.59
N GLU A 55 3.11 -8.16 -5.68
CA GLU A 55 4.02 -8.47 -4.58
C GLU A 55 3.68 -7.61 -3.35
N LEU A 56 3.44 -6.31 -3.56
CA LEU A 56 3.09 -5.39 -2.48
C LEU A 56 1.72 -5.71 -1.87
N VAL A 57 0.72 -6.05 -2.69
CA VAL A 57 -0.59 -6.51 -2.22
C VAL A 57 -0.46 -7.78 -1.37
N GLU A 58 0.38 -8.73 -1.78
CA GLU A 58 0.62 -9.96 -1.03
C GLU A 58 1.24 -9.65 0.34
N GLU A 59 2.31 -8.84 0.38
CA GLU A 59 2.99 -8.48 1.63
C GLU A 59 2.06 -7.73 2.60
N LEU A 60 1.27 -6.79 2.09
CA LEU A 60 0.27 -6.05 2.87
C LEU A 60 -0.80 -6.98 3.47
N ASN A 61 -1.35 -7.88 2.65
CA ASN A 61 -2.38 -8.82 3.12
C ASN A 61 -1.82 -9.85 4.10
N ASN A 62 -0.59 -10.33 3.90
CA ASN A 62 0.09 -11.23 4.83
C ASN A 62 0.25 -10.57 6.21
N TYR A 63 0.69 -9.31 6.25
CA TYR A 63 0.76 -8.55 7.49
C TYR A 63 -0.62 -8.41 8.15
N LEU A 64 -1.65 -8.00 7.41
CA LEU A 64 -3.01 -7.83 7.93
C LEU A 64 -3.60 -9.15 8.45
N ALA A 65 -3.27 -10.28 7.83
CA ALA A 65 -3.68 -11.60 8.29
C ALA A 65 -3.09 -11.97 9.66
N THR A 66 -1.91 -11.47 10.01
CA THR A 66 -1.32 -11.68 11.36
C THR A 66 -1.99 -10.88 12.47
N LYS A 67 -2.84 -9.90 12.11
CA LYS A 67 -3.58 -9.05 13.05
C LYS A 67 -4.99 -9.55 13.34
N ALA A 68 -5.46 -10.56 12.62
CA ALA A 68 -6.82 -11.09 12.69
C ALA A 68 -7.00 -12.16 13.77
#